data_AF-A0A3A4YKV2-F1
#
_entry.id   AF-A0A3A4YKV2-F1
#
_cell.length_a   1.000
_cell.length_b   1.000
_cell.length_c   1.000
_cell.angle_alpha   90.00
_cell.angle_beta   90.00
_cell.angle_gamma   90.00
#
_symmetry.space_group_name_H-M   'P 1'
#
loop_
_entity.id
_entity.type
_entity.pdbx_description
1 polymer ?
#
loop_
_entity_poly.entity_id
_entity_poly.type
_entity_poly.pdbx_seq_one_letter_code
_entity_poly.pdbx_strand_id
1 'polypeptide(L)'
;MPPKSGIEKIQKKKEKIPLKIDEYPLVQAILLGKTGENGVEAEFECERKYLPSRELSVEELEKLSGAHKRMIEQCYLKTDAGTVRLRKTKHESEEGELYRIAHKAKIADSEGKTEYQIKFPPNDARAQEFEKLWEKHDWNTVKKLRYYIPWKLPNGNMCEIHYDIHIDPENKLALDGFVRIEVEFKTDADALYAAGLHGNFAMLPDWVGQDVTHDERYGGKEIAKKGVQKESI
;
A
#
# COMPACT_ATOMS: atom_id res chain seq x y z
N MET A 1 40.07 -46.51 44.51
CA MET A 1 39.72 -45.37 43.64
C MET A 1 38.37 -45.65 43.02
N PRO A 2 37.32 -44.82 43.22
CA PRO A 2 36.04 -45.01 42.56
C PRO A 2 36.03 -44.33 41.18
N PRO A 3 35.29 -44.85 40.19
CA PRO A 3 35.15 -44.19 38.90
C PRO A 3 34.17 -43.01 39.03
N LYS A 4 34.60 -41.84 38.56
CA LYS A 4 33.74 -40.65 38.41
C LYS A 4 32.74 -40.91 37.27
N SER A 5 31.46 -41.03 37.59
CA SER A 5 30.38 -41.02 36.61
C SER A 5 30.19 -39.59 36.08
N GLY A 6 30.67 -39.35 34.86
CA GLY A 6 30.36 -38.13 34.12
C GLY A 6 28.93 -38.20 33.59
N ILE A 7 28.01 -37.48 34.23
CA ILE A 7 26.69 -37.21 33.66
C ILE A 7 26.84 -35.99 32.75
N GLU A 8 27.04 -36.23 31.45
CA GLU A 8 26.91 -35.18 30.44
C GLU A 8 25.43 -34.76 30.35
N LYS A 9 25.13 -33.56 30.83
CA LYS A 9 23.83 -32.90 30.60
C LYS A 9 23.80 -32.40 29.16
N ILE A 10 23.21 -33.18 28.26
CA ILE A 10 22.85 -32.73 26.92
C ILE A 10 21.68 -31.74 27.05
N GLN A 11 21.98 -30.45 27.16
CA GLN A 11 20.98 -29.40 26.93
C GLN A 11 20.66 -29.35 25.43
N LYS A 12 19.61 -30.05 25.00
CA LYS A 12 19.03 -29.86 23.68
C LYS A 12 18.50 -28.42 23.59
N LYS A 13 19.23 -27.55 22.89
CA LYS A 13 18.66 -26.31 22.34
C LYS A 13 17.48 -26.75 21.46
N LYS A 14 16.25 -26.46 21.89
CA LYS A 14 15.10 -26.54 20.98
C LYS A 14 15.32 -25.47 19.92
N GLU A 15 15.74 -25.88 18.73
CA GLU A 15 15.67 -25.02 17.56
C GLU A 15 14.21 -24.59 17.40
N LYS A 16 13.95 -23.31 17.59
CA LYS A 16 12.63 -22.74 17.31
C LYS A 16 12.48 -22.73 15.80
N ILE A 17 11.65 -23.63 15.28
CA ILE A 17 11.24 -23.60 13.88
C ILE A 17 10.64 -22.21 13.61
N PRO A 18 11.12 -21.46 12.61
CA PRO A 18 10.54 -20.17 12.26
C PRO A 18 9.07 -20.36 11.88
N LEU A 19 8.18 -19.50 12.42
CA LEU A 19 6.78 -19.47 12.02
C LEU A 19 6.66 -19.22 10.51
N LYS A 20 5.73 -19.92 9.86
CA LYS A 20 5.27 -19.59 8.51
C LYS A 20 4.57 -18.24 8.53
N ILE A 21 4.57 -17.50 7.41
CA ILE A 21 3.95 -16.16 7.33
C ILE A 21 2.46 -16.21 7.73
N ASP A 22 1.75 -17.23 7.28
CA ASP A 22 0.34 -17.42 7.64
C ASP A 22 0.12 -17.72 9.13
N GLU A 23 1.12 -18.13 9.90
CA GLU A 23 0.95 -18.44 11.33
C GLU A 23 1.06 -17.20 12.23
N TYR A 24 1.39 -16.03 11.65
CA TYR A 24 1.50 -14.78 12.38
C TYR A 24 0.10 -14.23 12.76
N PRO A 25 -0.17 -13.93 14.04
CA PRO A 25 -1.45 -13.39 14.49
C PRO A 25 -1.96 -12.19 13.71
N LEU A 26 -1.11 -11.23 13.34
CA LEU A 26 -1.49 -10.06 12.54
C LEU A 26 -1.96 -10.45 11.13
N VAL A 27 -1.28 -11.43 10.52
CA VAL A 27 -1.63 -11.94 9.19
C VAL A 27 -2.96 -12.68 9.26
N GLN A 28 -3.13 -13.57 10.24
CA GLN A 28 -4.40 -14.26 10.47
C GLN A 28 -5.55 -13.30 10.74
N ALA A 29 -5.32 -12.26 11.54
CA ALA A 29 -6.35 -11.26 11.83
C ALA A 29 -6.82 -10.55 10.56
N ILE A 30 -5.93 -10.21 9.63
CA ILE A 30 -6.33 -9.54 8.38
C ILE A 30 -6.97 -10.49 7.36
N LEU A 31 -6.51 -11.74 7.30
CA LEU A 31 -7.01 -12.72 6.32
C LEU A 31 -8.33 -13.37 6.73
N LEU A 32 -8.53 -13.58 8.04
CA LEU A 32 -9.74 -14.21 8.61
C LEU A 32 -10.69 -13.21 9.26
N GLY A 33 -10.20 -12.01 9.58
CA GLY A 33 -10.88 -11.09 10.47
C GLY A 33 -12.21 -10.62 9.94
N LYS A 34 -13.19 -10.62 10.84
CA LYS A 34 -14.43 -9.87 10.65
C LYS A 34 -14.19 -8.45 11.13
N THR A 35 -14.81 -7.48 10.44
CA THR A 35 -14.75 -6.08 10.82
C THR A 35 -15.09 -5.89 12.30
N GLY A 36 -14.25 -5.14 13.02
CA GLY A 36 -14.40 -4.85 14.46
C GLY A 36 -13.69 -5.84 15.39
N GLU A 37 -13.30 -7.02 14.92
CA GLU A 37 -12.51 -7.97 15.71
C GLU A 37 -11.01 -7.66 15.59
N ASN A 38 -10.26 -7.71 16.70
CA ASN A 38 -8.81 -7.50 16.75
C ASN A 38 -8.32 -6.16 16.13
N GLY A 39 -9.21 -5.15 16.07
CA GLY A 39 -8.91 -3.86 15.45
C GLY A 39 -8.89 -3.88 13.93
N VAL A 40 -9.51 -4.88 13.29
CA VAL A 40 -9.66 -4.94 11.84
C VAL A 40 -10.75 -3.97 11.39
N GLU A 41 -10.35 -3.00 10.59
CA GLU A 41 -11.23 -2.08 9.86
C GLU A 41 -11.48 -2.64 8.45
N ALA A 42 -12.65 -2.39 7.89
CA ALA A 42 -12.96 -2.66 6.49
C ALA A 42 -13.39 -1.36 5.82
N GLU A 43 -12.68 -0.98 4.76
CA GLU A 43 -12.98 0.22 3.97
C GLU A 43 -13.30 -0.20 2.53
N PHE A 44 -14.32 0.45 1.93
CA PHE A 44 -14.57 0.35 0.50
C PHE A 44 -13.58 1.25 -0.23
N GLU A 45 -12.94 0.72 -1.25
CA GLU A 45 -11.98 1.44 -2.08
C GLU A 45 -12.31 1.20 -3.55
N CYS A 46 -12.69 2.26 -4.26
CA CYS A 46 -12.87 2.23 -5.70
C CYS A 46 -11.88 3.22 -6.33
N GLU A 47 -10.88 2.71 -7.03
CA GLU A 47 -9.76 3.51 -7.53
C GLU A 47 -9.61 3.39 -9.05
N ARG A 48 -9.29 4.49 -9.71
CA ARG A 48 -8.75 4.49 -11.09
C ARG A 48 -7.31 4.97 -11.08
N LYS A 49 -6.48 4.43 -11.97
CA LYS A 49 -5.04 4.73 -12.04
C LYS A 49 -4.72 5.46 -13.33
N TYR A 50 -3.85 6.46 -13.23
CA TYR A 50 -3.45 7.30 -14.35
C TYR A 50 -1.95 7.54 -14.34
N LEU A 51 -1.41 7.78 -15.53
CA LEU A 51 -0.13 8.47 -15.72
C LEU A 51 -0.38 9.97 -15.86
N PRO A 52 0.54 10.83 -15.44
CA PRO A 52 0.40 12.27 -15.63
C PRO A 52 0.45 12.63 -17.12
N SER A 53 -0.36 13.62 -17.54
CA SER A 53 -0.19 14.27 -18.84
C SER A 53 0.94 15.30 -18.80
N ARG A 54 1.17 15.89 -17.62
CA ARG A 54 2.34 16.68 -17.24
C ARG A 54 2.62 16.44 -15.75
N GLU A 55 3.89 16.43 -15.38
CA GLU A 55 4.27 16.33 -13.98
C GLU A 55 4.13 17.69 -13.29
N LEU A 56 3.57 17.68 -12.08
CA LEU A 56 3.55 18.84 -11.20
C LEU A 56 4.84 18.91 -10.38
N SER A 57 5.37 20.12 -10.22
CA SER A 57 6.41 20.38 -9.23
C SER A 57 5.88 20.26 -7.80
N VAL A 58 6.80 20.04 -6.85
CA VAL A 58 6.49 20.06 -5.40
C VAL A 58 5.80 21.36 -4.99
N GLU A 59 6.24 22.49 -5.54
CA GLU A 59 5.65 23.80 -5.24
C GLU A 59 4.21 23.93 -5.77
N GLU A 60 3.92 23.40 -6.97
CA GLU A 60 2.55 23.36 -7.49
C GLU A 60 1.65 22.48 -6.61
N LEU A 61 2.13 21.29 -6.22
CA LEU A 61 1.39 20.36 -5.37
C LEU A 61 1.06 20.96 -3.99
N GLU A 62 2.00 21.68 -3.38
CA GLU A 62 1.82 22.33 -2.07
C GLU A 62 0.85 23.53 -2.12
N LYS A 63 0.63 24.12 -3.30
CA LYS A 63 -0.36 25.20 -3.50
C LYS A 63 -1.77 24.68 -3.73
N LEU A 64 -1.97 23.38 -3.97
CA LEU A 64 -3.29 22.81 -4.16
C LEU A 64 -4.09 22.88 -2.85
N SER A 65 -5.30 23.43 -2.93
CA SER A 65 -6.14 23.65 -1.75
C SER A 65 -6.47 22.33 -1.03
N GLY A 66 -6.18 22.28 0.27
CA GLY A 66 -6.43 21.10 1.10
C GLY A 66 -5.50 19.92 0.85
N ALA A 67 -4.48 20.09 -0.01
CA ALA A 67 -3.50 19.05 -0.24
C ALA A 67 -2.64 18.82 1.02
N HIS A 68 -2.36 17.55 1.30
CA HIS A 68 -1.40 17.16 2.33
C HIS A 68 -0.56 15.99 1.82
N LYS A 69 0.64 15.80 2.38
CA LYS A 69 1.56 14.76 1.91
C LYS A 69 2.01 13.81 3.02
N ARG A 70 2.36 12.60 2.61
CA ARG A 70 2.91 11.56 3.50
C ARG A 70 4.06 10.84 2.81
N MET A 71 5.09 10.54 3.60
CA MET A 71 6.11 9.59 3.16
C MET A 71 5.59 8.18 3.42
N ILE A 72 5.60 7.35 2.39
CA ILE A 72 5.08 5.98 2.44
C ILE A 72 6.20 5.02 2.03
N GLU A 73 6.44 4.04 2.89
CA GLU A 73 7.22 2.86 2.56
C GLU A 73 6.31 1.65 2.66
N GLN A 74 6.33 0.78 1.65
CA GLN A 74 5.47 -0.39 1.65
C GLN A 74 6.16 -1.59 1.01
N CYS A 75 5.86 -2.77 1.53
CA CYS A 75 6.28 -4.04 0.99
C CYS A 75 5.12 -5.03 1.03
N TYR A 76 5.34 -6.22 0.50
CA TYR A 76 4.29 -7.22 0.33
C TYR A 76 4.78 -8.58 0.80
N LEU A 77 3.85 -9.31 1.39
CA LEU A 77 4.00 -10.69 1.80
C LEU A 77 3.06 -11.56 1.00
N LYS A 78 3.58 -12.66 0.48
CA LYS A 78 2.80 -13.73 -0.13
C LYS A 78 2.34 -14.67 0.99
N THR A 79 1.06 -14.99 0.94
CA THR A 79 0.39 -15.90 1.88
C THR A 79 -0.32 -16.99 1.10
N ASP A 80 -0.72 -18.07 1.77
CA ASP A 80 -1.47 -19.15 1.11
C ASP A 80 -2.85 -18.64 0.63
N ALA A 81 -3.42 -17.66 1.34
CA ALA A 81 -4.69 -17.03 1.00
C ALA A 81 -4.59 -15.79 0.08
N GLY A 82 -3.37 -15.39 -0.32
CA GLY A 82 -3.18 -14.28 -1.27
C GLY A 82 -1.96 -13.40 -0.99
N THR A 83 -2.19 -12.10 -0.83
CA THR A 83 -1.14 -11.12 -0.60
C THR A 83 -1.57 -10.16 0.50
N VAL A 84 -0.65 -9.90 1.42
CA VAL A 84 -0.78 -8.90 2.48
C VAL A 84 0.22 -7.79 2.21
N ARG A 85 -0.21 -6.54 2.38
CA ARG A 85 0.63 -5.34 2.26
C ARG A 85 1.00 -4.84 3.65
N LEU A 86 2.28 -4.61 3.87
CA LEU A 86 2.78 -3.88 5.04
C LEU A 86 3.13 -2.45 4.60
N ARG A 87 2.83 -1.47 5.43
CA ARG A 87 3.10 -0.06 5.14
C ARG A 87 3.54 0.67 6.41
N LYS A 88 4.61 1.45 6.27
CA LYS A 88 5.03 2.50 7.21
C LYS A 88 4.67 3.84 6.58
N THR A 89 3.96 4.68 7.32
CA THR A 89 3.54 6.01 6.85
C THR A 89 4.04 7.05 7.82
N LYS A 90 4.80 8.03 7.35
CA LYS A 90 5.20 9.18 8.16
C LYS A 90 4.38 10.39 7.74
N HIS A 91 3.64 10.91 8.71
CA HIS A 91 2.89 12.16 8.57
C HIS A 91 3.84 13.33 8.82
N GLU A 92 3.74 14.39 8.03
CA GLU A 92 4.47 15.63 8.32
C GLU A 92 3.84 16.42 9.47
N SER A 93 2.54 16.23 9.71
CA SER A 93 1.85 16.71 10.90
C SER A 93 2.13 15.81 12.12
N GLU A 94 1.83 16.32 13.31
CA GLU A 94 2.15 15.78 14.65
C GLU A 94 1.74 14.32 14.95
N GLU A 95 1.08 13.62 14.03
CA GLU A 95 0.62 12.23 14.16
C GLU A 95 1.75 11.19 14.08
N GLY A 96 2.96 11.60 13.72
CA GLY A 96 4.15 10.75 13.74
C GLY A 96 4.13 9.65 12.67
N GLU A 97 4.71 8.50 13.01
CA GLU A 97 4.76 7.33 12.14
C GLU A 97 3.61 6.37 12.47
N LEU A 98 3.03 5.75 11.45
CA LEU A 98 1.93 4.79 11.56
C LEU A 98 2.25 3.52 10.76
N TYR A 99 2.05 2.37 11.40
CA TYR A 99 2.13 1.07 10.76
C TYR A 99 0.74 0.63 10.31
N ARG A 100 0.68 0.01 9.13
CA ARG A 100 -0.54 -0.56 8.56
C ARG A 100 -0.23 -1.92 7.95
N ILE A 101 -1.05 -2.90 8.28
CA ILE A 101 -1.14 -4.19 7.58
C ILE A 101 -2.50 -4.27 6.89
N ALA A 102 -2.54 -4.70 5.63
CA ALA A 102 -3.77 -4.69 4.84
C ALA A 102 -3.87 -5.85 3.84
N HIS A 103 -5.10 -6.29 3.59
CA HIS A 103 -5.47 -7.23 2.54
C HIS A 103 -6.66 -6.67 1.76
N LYS A 104 -6.58 -6.72 0.42
CA LYS A 104 -7.66 -6.29 -0.46
C LYS A 104 -8.41 -7.49 -1.01
N ALA A 105 -9.72 -7.52 -0.80
CA ALA A 105 -10.64 -8.49 -1.39
C ALA A 105 -11.48 -7.85 -2.49
N LYS A 106 -11.72 -8.57 -3.59
CA LYS A 106 -12.64 -8.10 -4.65
C LYS A 106 -14.08 -8.17 -4.15
N ILE A 107 -14.88 -7.18 -4.52
CA ILE A 107 -16.33 -7.20 -4.34
C ILE A 107 -16.94 -7.75 -5.63
N ALA A 108 -17.91 -8.67 -5.53
CA ALA A 108 -18.59 -9.20 -6.70
C ALA A 108 -19.37 -8.08 -7.41
N ASP A 109 -19.32 -8.07 -8.74
CA ASP A 109 -20.04 -7.11 -9.61
C ASP A 109 -19.76 -5.62 -9.32
N SER A 110 -18.57 -5.30 -8.80
CA SER A 110 -18.12 -3.94 -8.46
C SER A 110 -16.70 -3.69 -8.99
N GLU A 111 -16.40 -2.45 -9.36
CA GLU A 111 -15.02 -2.00 -9.65
C GLU A 111 -14.23 -1.76 -8.35
N GLY A 112 -14.94 -1.61 -7.23
CA GLY A 112 -14.38 -1.47 -5.91
C GLY A 112 -13.85 -2.75 -5.29
N LYS A 113 -13.13 -2.56 -4.19
CA LYS A 113 -12.55 -3.61 -3.34
C LYS A 113 -12.86 -3.28 -1.89
N THR A 114 -12.85 -4.31 -1.05
CA THR A 114 -12.79 -4.13 0.39
C THR A 114 -11.34 -4.22 0.83
N GLU A 115 -10.79 -3.15 1.42
CA GLU A 115 -9.50 -3.19 2.12
C GLU A 115 -9.76 -3.49 3.60
N TYR A 116 -9.37 -4.70 4.02
CA TYR A 116 -9.28 -5.07 5.43
C TYR A 116 -7.93 -4.62 5.95
N GLN A 117 -7.90 -3.88 7.05
CA GLN A 117 -6.67 -3.29 7.56
C GLN A 117 -6.66 -3.12 9.07
N ILE A 118 -5.45 -3.11 9.63
CA ILE A 118 -5.20 -2.73 11.02
C ILE A 118 -4.15 -1.63 10.95
N LYS A 119 -4.43 -0.51 11.62
CA LYS A 119 -3.54 0.65 11.75
C LYS A 119 -3.11 0.77 13.21
N PHE A 120 -1.83 0.99 13.48
CA PHE A 120 -1.32 1.16 14.84
C PHE A 120 0.01 1.92 14.85
N PRO A 121 0.32 2.66 15.93
CA PRO A 121 1.60 3.35 16.07
C PRO A 121 2.77 2.38 16.34
N PRO A 122 4.03 2.77 16.09
CA PRO A 122 5.22 1.94 16.33
C PRO A 122 5.44 1.50 17.78
N ASN A 123 4.79 2.15 18.76
CA ASN A 123 4.87 1.78 20.18
C ASN A 123 3.79 0.78 20.62
N ASP A 124 2.90 0.36 19.74
CA ASP A 124 1.89 -0.67 20.00
C ASP A 124 2.55 -2.05 20.21
N ALA A 125 1.93 -2.92 21.03
CA ALA A 125 2.42 -4.28 21.28
C ALA A 125 2.57 -5.11 19.99
N ARG A 126 1.78 -4.81 18.95
CA ARG A 126 1.81 -5.44 17.63
C ARG A 126 3.01 -5.03 16.77
N ALA A 127 3.69 -3.93 17.10
CA ALA A 127 4.82 -3.42 16.31
C ALA A 127 5.98 -4.42 16.21
N GLN A 128 6.27 -5.17 17.27
CA GLN A 128 7.33 -6.19 17.24
C GLN A 128 7.04 -7.31 16.24
N GLU A 129 5.77 -7.68 16.07
CA GLU A 129 5.36 -8.67 15.08
C GLU A 129 5.43 -8.09 13.67
N PHE A 130 4.96 -6.85 13.50
CA PHE A 130 5.03 -6.12 12.24
C PHE A 130 6.47 -6.02 11.71
N GLU A 131 7.45 -5.67 12.55
CA GLU A 131 8.85 -5.57 12.12
C GLU A 131 9.43 -6.94 11.69
N LYS A 132 9.08 -8.02 12.39
CA LYS A 132 9.48 -9.38 11.97
C LYS A 132 8.89 -9.77 10.62
N LEU A 133 7.64 -9.35 10.37
CA LEU A 133 6.98 -9.54 9.08
C LEU A 133 7.60 -8.66 8.00
N TRP A 134 7.98 -7.43 8.34
CA TRP A 134 8.66 -6.49 7.45
C TRP A 134 9.97 -7.06 6.89
N GLU A 135 10.78 -7.69 7.74
CA GLU A 135 12.03 -8.35 7.35
C GLU A 135 11.83 -9.59 6.45
N LYS A 136 10.59 -10.09 6.34
CA LYS A 136 10.23 -11.30 5.58
C LYS A 136 9.56 -11.01 4.24
N HIS A 137 9.58 -9.76 3.77
CA HIS A 137 8.89 -9.36 2.55
C HIS A 137 9.36 -10.15 1.31
N ASP A 138 8.44 -10.50 0.42
CA ASP A 138 8.74 -11.29 -0.79
C ASP A 138 9.26 -10.43 -1.94
N TRP A 139 8.87 -9.16 -1.98
CA TRP A 139 9.20 -8.22 -3.07
C TRP A 139 9.86 -6.96 -2.51
N ASN A 140 10.43 -6.16 -3.41
CA ASN A 140 11.14 -4.95 -3.01
C ASN A 140 10.23 -3.99 -2.25
N THR A 141 10.83 -3.30 -1.27
CA THR A 141 10.17 -2.17 -0.62
C THR A 141 10.07 -1.01 -1.60
N VAL A 142 8.87 -0.47 -1.75
CA VAL A 142 8.59 0.71 -2.57
C VAL A 142 8.43 1.91 -1.66
N LYS A 143 9.22 2.96 -1.93
CA LYS A 143 9.13 4.25 -1.24
C LYS A 143 8.54 5.30 -2.16
N LYS A 144 7.69 6.16 -1.60
CA LYS A 144 7.06 7.25 -2.33
C LYS A 144 6.62 8.40 -1.41
N LEU A 145 6.61 9.60 -1.97
CA LEU A 145 5.91 10.74 -1.42
C LEU A 145 4.52 10.79 -2.05
N ARG A 146 3.47 10.60 -1.26
CA ARG A 146 2.08 10.68 -1.73
C ARG A 146 1.47 12.01 -1.30
N TYR A 147 0.99 12.78 -2.26
CA TYR A 147 0.08 13.90 -2.00
C TYR A 147 -1.36 13.40 -2.09
N TYR A 148 -2.16 13.82 -1.13
CA TYR A 148 -3.60 13.57 -1.03
C TYR A 148 -4.31 14.87 -1.32
N ILE A 149 -5.02 14.92 -2.45
CA ILE A 149 -5.60 16.15 -2.99
C ILE A 149 -7.12 15.95 -3.07
N PRO A 150 -7.93 16.64 -2.24
CA PRO A 150 -9.37 16.59 -2.38
C PRO A 150 -9.81 17.23 -3.69
N TRP A 151 -10.70 16.57 -4.44
CA TRP A 151 -11.18 17.07 -5.72
C TRP A 151 -12.70 16.97 -5.83
N LYS A 152 -13.31 18.02 -6.36
CA LYS A 152 -14.75 18.07 -6.59
C LYS A 152 -15.05 17.72 -8.04
N LEU A 153 -15.79 16.64 -8.23
CA LEU A 153 -16.27 16.21 -9.54
C LEU A 153 -17.38 17.16 -10.05
N PRO A 154 -17.55 17.30 -11.38
CA PRO A 154 -18.64 18.08 -11.99
C PRO A 154 -20.06 17.72 -11.54
N ASN A 155 -20.30 16.48 -11.11
CA ASN A 155 -21.60 16.05 -10.54
C ASN A 155 -21.80 16.54 -9.09
N GLY A 156 -20.84 17.25 -8.51
CA GLY A 156 -20.87 17.77 -7.15
C GLY A 156 -20.26 16.85 -6.09
N ASN A 157 -19.99 15.58 -6.43
CA ASN A 157 -19.38 14.60 -5.53
C ASN A 157 -17.89 14.90 -5.30
N MET A 158 -17.34 14.33 -4.23
CA MET A 158 -15.92 14.45 -3.90
C MET A 158 -15.19 13.14 -4.16
N CYS A 159 -14.02 13.23 -4.79
CA CYS A 159 -13.00 12.18 -4.82
C CYS A 159 -11.71 12.69 -4.17
N GLU A 160 -10.76 11.77 -3.94
CA GLU A 160 -9.41 12.12 -3.52
C GLU A 160 -8.40 11.68 -4.58
N ILE A 161 -7.53 12.58 -5.00
CA ILE A 161 -6.45 12.28 -5.94
C ILE A 161 -5.18 12.03 -5.13
N HIS A 162 -4.62 10.84 -5.29
CA HIS A 162 -3.34 10.42 -4.73
C HIS A 162 -2.26 10.58 -5.80
N TYR A 163 -1.44 11.61 -5.68
CA TYR A 163 -0.30 11.86 -6.56
C TYR A 163 0.96 11.25 -5.94
N ASP A 164 1.41 10.10 -6.46
CA ASP A 164 2.61 9.40 -6.00
C ASP A 164 3.84 9.86 -6.76
N ILE A 165 4.85 10.35 -6.05
CA ILE A 165 6.22 10.51 -6.56
C ILE A 165 7.06 9.39 -5.95
N HIS A 166 7.48 8.44 -6.78
CA HIS A 166 8.30 7.32 -6.33
C HIS A 166 9.75 7.75 -6.09
N ILE A 167 10.36 7.17 -5.04
CA ILE A 167 11.73 7.47 -4.59
C ILE A 167 12.51 6.16 -4.65
N ASP A 168 13.52 6.10 -5.52
CA ASP A 168 14.37 4.93 -5.73
C ASP A 168 15.79 5.42 -6.09
N PRO A 169 16.50 6.06 -5.13
CA PRO A 169 17.78 6.71 -5.41
C PRO A 169 18.87 5.74 -5.85
N GLU A 170 18.73 4.45 -5.53
CA GLU A 170 19.62 3.38 -5.98
C GLU A 170 19.22 2.82 -7.36
N ASN A 171 18.12 3.32 -7.93
CA ASN A 171 17.56 3.00 -9.23
C ASN A 171 17.39 1.49 -9.45
N LYS A 172 17.03 0.75 -8.40
CA LYS A 172 16.90 -0.71 -8.43
C LYS A 172 15.69 -1.17 -9.24
N LEU A 173 14.66 -0.32 -9.31
CA LEU A 173 13.36 -0.58 -9.94
C LEU A 173 13.04 0.43 -11.04
N ALA A 174 13.96 1.32 -11.39
CA ALA A 174 13.72 2.41 -12.34
C ALA A 174 12.54 3.31 -11.94
N LEU A 175 12.32 3.50 -10.64
CA LEU A 175 11.18 4.24 -10.10
C LEU A 175 11.52 5.67 -9.66
N ASP A 176 12.77 6.10 -9.69
CA ASP A 176 13.11 7.41 -9.14
C ASP A 176 12.46 8.53 -9.94
N GLY A 177 11.65 9.34 -9.25
CA GLY A 177 10.84 10.38 -9.87
C GLY A 177 9.64 9.87 -10.67
N PHE A 178 9.42 8.55 -10.78
CA PHE A 178 8.26 8.00 -11.48
C PHE A 178 6.97 8.48 -10.80
N VAL A 179 6.09 9.11 -11.58
CA VAL A 179 4.81 9.61 -11.12
C VAL A 179 3.68 8.66 -11.50
N ARG A 180 2.82 8.39 -10.53
CA ARG A 180 1.56 7.66 -10.75
C ARG A 180 0.44 8.33 -9.96
N ILE A 181 -0.71 8.45 -10.59
CA ILE A 181 -1.88 9.08 -9.99
C ILE A 181 -2.93 7.99 -9.74
N GLU A 182 -3.46 7.92 -8.52
CA GLU A 182 -4.66 7.12 -8.20
C GLU A 182 -5.78 8.08 -7.84
N VAL A 183 -6.97 7.91 -8.40
CA VAL A 183 -8.16 8.68 -8.01
C VAL A 183 -9.09 7.74 -7.26
N GLU A 184 -9.32 8.03 -5.98
CA GLU A 184 -10.17 7.25 -5.10
C GLU A 184 -11.58 7.86 -5.05
N PHE A 185 -12.57 7.03 -5.40
CA PHE A 185 -13.97 7.38 -5.48
C PHE A 185 -14.76 6.73 -4.33
N LYS A 186 -15.78 7.44 -3.86
CA LYS A 186 -16.68 6.92 -2.81
C LYS A 186 -17.69 5.89 -3.33
N THR A 187 -17.92 5.84 -4.64
CA THR A 187 -18.92 4.97 -5.26
C THR A 187 -18.43 4.45 -6.61
N ASP A 188 -18.93 3.28 -7.02
CA ASP A 188 -18.70 2.75 -8.37
C ASP A 188 -19.28 3.66 -9.46
N ALA A 189 -20.41 4.33 -9.18
CA ALA A 189 -21.04 5.25 -10.13
C ALA A 189 -20.11 6.42 -10.48
N ASP A 190 -19.40 6.99 -9.50
CA ASP A 190 -18.43 8.07 -9.74
C ASP A 190 -17.21 7.56 -10.53
N ALA A 191 -16.73 6.35 -10.22
CA ALA A 191 -15.61 5.75 -10.95
C ALA A 191 -15.98 5.43 -12.40
N LEU A 192 -17.18 4.90 -12.64
CA LEU A 192 -17.72 4.64 -13.98
C LEU A 192 -17.98 5.94 -14.74
N TYR A 193 -18.46 6.97 -14.05
CA TYR A 193 -18.66 8.29 -14.66
C TYR A 193 -17.33 8.90 -15.13
N ALA A 194 -16.26 8.74 -14.34
CA ALA A 194 -14.90 9.12 -14.77
C ALA A 194 -14.40 8.28 -15.97
N ALA A 195 -14.74 6.99 -16.04
CA ALA A 195 -14.33 6.08 -17.11
C ALA A 195 -15.06 6.33 -18.44
N GLY A 196 -16.38 6.54 -18.38
CA GLY A 196 -17.29 6.57 -19.54
C GLY A 196 -17.14 7.78 -20.45
N LEU A 197 -16.24 8.71 -20.13
CA LEU A 197 -15.99 9.91 -20.91
C LEU A 197 -14.84 9.80 -21.90
N HIS A 198 -14.24 8.62 -22.11
CA HIS A 198 -13.24 8.29 -23.17
C HIS A 198 -12.87 9.48 -24.11
N GLY A 199 -12.05 10.41 -23.61
CA GLY A 199 -11.60 11.59 -24.35
C GLY A 199 -12.07 12.97 -23.85
N ASN A 200 -12.99 13.06 -22.88
CA ASN A 200 -13.43 14.32 -22.28
C ASN A 200 -12.87 14.45 -20.85
N PHE A 201 -11.58 14.80 -20.76
CA PHE A 201 -10.84 15.05 -19.51
C PHE A 201 -11.38 16.22 -18.67
N ALA A 202 -12.51 16.83 -19.04
CA ALA A 202 -13.11 17.96 -18.34
C ALA A 202 -13.50 17.69 -16.87
N MET A 203 -13.39 16.44 -16.41
CA MET A 203 -13.73 16.01 -15.06
C MET A 203 -12.58 16.00 -14.05
N LEU A 204 -11.37 15.72 -14.53
CA LEU A 204 -10.17 15.64 -13.72
C LEU A 204 -9.24 16.82 -14.04
N PRO A 205 -8.29 17.15 -13.16
CA PRO A 205 -7.32 18.18 -13.45
C PRO A 205 -6.54 17.91 -14.74
N ASP A 206 -6.08 18.98 -15.39
CA ASP A 206 -5.39 18.92 -16.69
C ASP A 206 -4.09 18.08 -16.69
N TRP A 207 -3.49 17.89 -15.51
CA TRP A 207 -2.29 17.09 -15.26
C TRP A 207 -2.56 15.59 -15.08
N VAL A 208 -3.82 15.17 -14.98
CA VAL A 208 -4.20 13.75 -15.02
C VAL A 208 -4.31 13.31 -16.47
N GLY A 209 -3.47 12.35 -16.87
CA GLY A 209 -3.34 11.90 -18.25
C GLY A 209 -3.93 10.52 -18.50
N GLN A 210 -3.12 9.64 -19.09
CA GLN A 210 -3.56 8.33 -19.59
C GLN A 210 -4.11 7.44 -18.46
N ASP A 211 -5.32 6.92 -18.65
CA ASP A 211 -5.90 5.89 -17.78
C ASP A 211 -5.18 4.54 -17.99
N VAL A 212 -4.60 4.02 -16.93
CA VAL A 212 -3.86 2.75 -16.87
C VAL A 212 -4.47 1.80 -15.82
N THR A 213 -5.75 1.99 -15.47
CA THR A 213 -6.43 1.23 -14.40
C THR A 213 -6.36 -0.28 -14.59
N HIS A 214 -6.50 -0.75 -15.84
CA HIS A 214 -6.48 -2.17 -16.20
C HIS A 214 -5.11 -2.66 -16.68
N ASP A 215 -4.09 -1.80 -16.69
CA ASP A 215 -2.72 -2.19 -17.02
C ASP A 215 -2.01 -2.64 -15.74
N GLU A 216 -1.84 -3.95 -15.61
CA GLU A 216 -1.25 -4.58 -14.42
C GLU A 216 0.17 -4.09 -14.14
N ARG A 217 0.91 -3.61 -15.16
CA ARG A 217 2.29 -3.09 -15.02
C ARG A 217 2.36 -1.92 -14.03
N TYR A 218 1.28 -1.13 -13.93
CA TYR A 218 1.18 0.03 -13.04
C TYR A 218 0.50 -0.28 -11.70
N GLY A 219 0.17 -1.54 -11.44
CA GLY A 219 -0.31 -1.99 -10.14
C GLY A 219 0.82 -1.99 -9.10
N GLY A 220 0.56 -1.50 -7.89
CA GLY A 220 1.59 -1.40 -6.84
C GLY A 220 2.33 -2.70 -6.52
N LYS A 221 1.67 -3.85 -6.66
CA LYS A 221 2.29 -5.18 -6.54
C LYS A 221 3.32 -5.45 -7.65
N GLU A 222 2.97 -5.19 -8.91
CA GLU A 222 3.87 -5.45 -10.03
C GLU A 222 5.03 -4.45 -10.04
N ILE A 223 4.78 -3.19 -9.68
CA ILE A 223 5.82 -2.18 -9.43
C ILE A 223 6.83 -2.68 -8.38
N ALA A 224 6.37 -3.25 -7.25
CA ALA A 224 7.28 -3.79 -6.23
C ALA A 224 8.10 -5.00 -6.72
N LYS A 225 7.54 -5.81 -7.62
CA LYS A 225 8.22 -6.99 -8.18
C LYS A 225 9.25 -6.64 -9.25
N LYS A 226 8.86 -5.77 -10.18
CA LYS A 226 9.54 -5.60 -11.47
C LYS A 226 9.96 -4.16 -11.77
N GLY A 227 9.54 -3.21 -10.94
CA GLY A 227 9.66 -1.79 -11.24
C GLY A 227 8.72 -1.38 -12.37
N VAL A 228 9.01 -0.24 -13.00
CA VAL A 228 8.34 0.18 -14.24
C VAL A 228 9.25 -0.12 -15.42
N GLN A 229 8.71 -0.84 -16.40
CA GLN A 229 9.38 -0.98 -17.68
C GLN A 229 9.12 0.30 -18.48
N LYS A 230 10.16 1.11 -18.68
CA LYS A 230 10.11 2.21 -19.65
C LYS A 230 10.00 1.57 -21.03
N GLU A 231 8.79 1.47 -21.57
CA GLU A 231 8.65 1.38 -23.02
C GLU A 231 9.07 2.74 -23.59
N SER A 232 9.94 2.72 -24.59
CA SER A 232 10.31 3.89 -25.37
C SER A 232 9.02 4.49 -25.95
N ILE A 233 8.63 5.67 -25.46
CA ILE A 233 7.62 6.51 -26.11
C ILE A 233 8.17 6.97 -27.46
#